data_AF-A0A970GZ37-F1
#
_entry.id   AF-A0A970GZ37-F1
#
_cell.length_a   1.000
_cell.length_b   1.000
_cell.length_c   1.000
_cell.angle_alpha   90.00
_cell.angle_beta   90.00
_cell.angle_gamma   90.00
#
_symmetry.space_group_name_H-M   'P 1'
#
loop_
_entity.id
_entity.type
_entity.pdbx_description
1 polymer ?
#
loop_
_entity_poly.entity_id
_entity_poly.type
_entity_poly.pdbx_seq_one_letter_code
_entity_poly.pdbx_strand_id
1 'polypeptide(L)'
;MNDVARNRAKLALVVILMLILFSTLSVAKVDANVESSDLHNTIYNGLMSSSSSIDVKRFNLSPDDAYDAFFKVLNDNPELFYVQYGCRVSIVGNKVVTIIPTYHMTGTALVEAKKEFNTFVNDIIKGIPSTFSDIEKVIYVHDYIVANYSYDNSYSIYDAYNFFKQKKGVCQAYSFAFMAILSKLNIPVSVAESSMMNHMWNVECGKD
;
A
#
# COMPACT_ATOMS: atom_id res chain seq x y z
N MET A 1 -18.12 21.82 57.25
CA MET A 1 -18.11 22.21 55.82
C MET A 1 -16.77 21.85 55.19
N ASN A 2 -16.35 20.57 55.13
CA ASN A 2 -14.93 20.29 54.81
C ASN A 2 -14.53 18.93 54.19
N ASP A 3 -15.47 18.04 53.84
CA ASP A 3 -15.10 16.74 53.23
C ASP A 3 -15.84 16.46 51.92
N VAL A 4 -17.15 16.73 51.88
CA VAL A 4 -17.97 16.59 50.65
C VAL A 4 -17.50 17.53 49.53
N ALA A 5 -17.20 18.81 49.84
CA ALA A 5 -16.68 19.76 48.86
C ALA A 5 -15.28 19.37 48.36
N ARG A 6 -14.45 18.80 49.25
CA ARG A 6 -13.09 18.33 48.93
C ARG A 6 -13.13 17.11 48.01
N ASN A 7 -14.03 16.17 48.27
CA ASN A 7 -14.20 14.97 47.44
C ASN A 7 -14.84 15.29 46.09
N ARG A 8 -15.75 16.27 46.01
CA ARG A 8 -16.28 16.78 44.73
C ARG A 8 -15.21 17.47 43.90
N ALA A 9 -14.34 18.28 44.52
CA ALA A 9 -13.21 18.91 43.84
C ALA A 9 -12.19 17.87 43.34
N LYS A 10 -11.87 16.85 44.14
CA LYS A 10 -11.00 15.74 43.74
C LYS A 10 -11.59 14.93 42.57
N LEU A 11 -12.88 14.61 42.61
CA LEU A 11 -13.55 13.89 41.53
C LEU A 11 -13.61 14.72 40.24
N ALA A 12 -13.92 16.01 40.34
CA ALA A 12 -13.91 16.92 39.19
C ALA A 12 -12.51 17.04 38.57
N LEU A 13 -11.45 17.10 39.39
CA LEU A 13 -10.07 17.14 38.90
C LEU A 13 -9.68 15.84 38.18
N VAL A 14 -10.08 14.67 38.71
CA VAL A 14 -9.84 13.38 38.07
C VAL A 14 -10.57 13.26 36.74
N VAL A 15 -11.83 13.72 36.66
CA VAL A 15 -12.60 13.72 35.41
C VAL A 15 -12.00 14.67 34.37
N ILE A 16 -11.57 15.87 34.78
CA ILE A 16 -10.89 16.82 33.88
C ILE A 16 -9.56 16.24 33.38
N LEU A 17 -8.76 15.63 34.26
CA LEU A 17 -7.51 14.96 33.88
C LEU A 17 -7.76 13.79 32.92
N MET A 18 -8.81 13.00 33.13
CA MET A 18 -9.19 11.91 32.21
C MET A 18 -9.67 12.43 30.86
N LEU A 19 -10.43 13.54 30.83
CA LEU A 19 -10.88 14.16 29.57
C LEU A 19 -9.71 14.78 28.79
N ILE A 20 -8.73 15.37 29.48
CA ILE A 20 -7.48 15.85 28.87
C ILE A 20 -6.64 14.69 28.33
N LEU A 21 -6.57 13.57 29.06
CA LEU A 21 -5.86 12.36 28.61
C LEU A 21 -6.52 11.76 27.37
N PHE A 22 -7.85 11.74 27.31
CA PHE A 22 -8.60 11.20 26.17
C PHE A 22 -8.51 12.10 24.93
N SER A 23 -8.57 13.43 25.11
CA SER A 23 -8.43 14.38 24.00
C SER A 23 -7.00 14.40 23.45
N THR A 24 -5.98 14.34 24.29
CA THR A 24 -4.57 14.28 23.86
C THR A 24 -4.24 12.98 23.13
N LEU A 25 -4.78 11.83 23.58
CA LEU A 25 -4.60 10.55 22.90
C LEU A 25 -5.28 10.53 21.52
N SER A 26 -6.48 11.13 21.40
CA SER A 26 -7.18 11.24 20.12
C SER A 26 -6.43 12.14 19.13
N VAL A 27 -5.90 13.28 19.58
CA VAL A 27 -5.10 14.19 18.73
C VAL A 27 -3.80 13.52 18.28
N ALA A 28 -3.07 12.87 19.19
CA ALA A 28 -1.83 12.16 18.84
C ALA A 28 -2.04 11.05 17.80
N LYS A 29 -3.16 10.32 17.87
CA LYS A 29 -3.52 9.29 16.88
C LYS A 29 -3.86 9.91 15.52
N VAL A 30 -4.55 11.05 15.51
CA VAL A 30 -4.86 11.78 14.27
C VAL A 30 -3.58 12.31 13.63
N ASP A 31 -2.70 12.95 14.39
CA ASP A 31 -1.44 13.50 13.88
C ASP A 31 -0.52 12.41 13.32
N ALA A 32 -0.39 11.27 14.02
CA ALA A 32 0.38 10.13 13.53
C ALA A 32 -0.21 9.52 12.24
N ASN A 33 -1.54 9.44 12.13
CA ASN A 33 -2.20 8.98 10.90
C ASN A 33 -2.02 9.98 9.74
N VAL A 34 -2.04 11.28 10.03
CA VAL A 34 -1.82 12.34 9.04
C VAL A 34 -0.37 12.34 8.55
N GLU A 35 0.63 12.23 9.44
CA GLU A 35 2.04 12.11 9.04
C GLU A 35 2.30 10.82 8.25
N SER A 36 1.72 9.69 8.66
CA SER A 36 1.83 8.42 7.92
C SER A 36 1.22 8.53 6.51
N SER A 37 0.06 9.18 6.38
CA SER A 37 -0.58 9.46 5.10
C SER A 37 0.25 10.42 4.23
N ASP A 38 0.81 11.49 4.80
CA ASP A 38 1.63 12.46 4.07
C ASP A 38 2.94 11.83 3.57
N LEU A 39 3.57 10.98 4.38
CA LEU A 39 4.74 10.20 3.98
C LEU A 39 4.41 9.27 2.81
N HIS A 40 3.34 8.49 2.94
CA HIS A 40 2.88 7.59 1.88
C HIS A 40 2.64 8.34 0.57
N ASN A 41 1.88 9.45 0.63
CA ASN A 41 1.58 10.28 -0.53
C ASN A 41 2.84 10.92 -1.13
N THR A 42 3.81 11.33 -0.31
CA THR A 42 5.08 11.91 -0.79
C THR A 42 5.87 10.89 -1.60
N ILE A 43 5.99 9.67 -1.10
CA ILE A 43 6.69 8.59 -1.79
C ILE A 43 5.91 8.19 -3.05
N TYR A 44 4.60 7.93 -2.93
CA TYR A 44 3.74 7.56 -4.05
C TYR A 44 3.82 8.57 -5.21
N ASN A 45 3.66 9.86 -4.91
CA ASN A 45 3.71 10.91 -5.93
C ASN A 45 5.09 10.99 -6.60
N GLY A 46 6.17 10.85 -5.85
CA GLY A 46 7.52 10.82 -6.39
C GLY A 46 7.76 9.63 -7.34
N LEU A 47 7.22 8.45 -7.01
CA LEU A 47 7.28 7.26 -7.87
C LEU A 47 6.39 7.40 -9.11
N MET A 48 5.20 7.97 -8.95
CA MET A 48 4.28 8.25 -10.05
C MET A 48 4.88 9.21 -11.08
N SER A 49 5.63 10.21 -10.63
CA SER A 49 6.38 11.14 -11.50
C SER A 49 7.73 10.60 -11.99
N SER A 50 8.10 9.36 -11.65
CA SER A 50 9.40 8.75 -11.99
C SER A 50 10.59 9.61 -11.53
N SER A 51 10.47 10.26 -10.37
CA SER A 51 11.52 11.12 -9.81
C SER A 51 12.79 10.31 -9.52
N SER A 52 13.95 10.86 -9.83
CA SER A 52 15.26 10.24 -9.51
C SER A 52 15.57 10.26 -8.01
N SER A 53 14.87 11.10 -7.25
CA SER A 53 15.01 11.24 -5.81
C SER A 53 13.71 11.79 -5.21
N ILE A 54 13.43 11.42 -3.97
CA ILE A 54 12.24 11.82 -3.21
C ILE A 54 12.72 12.38 -1.87
N ASP A 55 12.44 13.66 -1.60
CA ASP A 55 12.79 14.30 -0.33
C ASP A 55 11.83 13.82 0.77
N VAL A 56 12.42 13.19 1.80
CA VAL A 56 11.69 12.71 2.99
C VAL A 56 12.29 13.27 4.27
N LYS A 57 13.15 14.30 4.18
CA LYS A 57 13.88 14.86 5.32
C LYS A 57 12.96 15.31 6.45
N ARG A 58 11.81 15.89 6.09
CA ARG A 58 10.83 16.41 7.06
C ARG A 58 10.26 15.35 7.98
N PHE A 59 10.25 14.08 7.56
CA PHE A 59 9.68 12.96 8.30
C PHE A 59 10.64 12.34 9.32
N ASN A 60 11.90 12.78 9.36
CA ASN A 60 12.87 12.37 10.38
C ASN A 60 12.99 10.84 10.53
N LEU A 61 12.96 10.11 9.42
CA LEU A 61 12.91 8.64 9.38
C LEU A 61 14.25 8.01 9.74
N SER A 62 14.20 6.87 10.43
CA SER A 62 15.32 5.93 10.41
C SER A 62 15.42 5.25 9.04
N PRO A 63 16.54 4.58 8.71
CA PRO A 63 16.63 3.78 7.49
C PRO A 63 15.53 2.71 7.38
N ASP A 64 15.24 2.00 8.47
CA ASP A 64 14.23 0.94 8.49
C ASP A 64 12.83 1.50 8.22
N ASP A 65 12.45 2.60 8.90
CA ASP A 65 11.14 3.26 8.66
C ASP A 65 10.99 3.73 7.21
N ALA A 66 12.09 4.20 6.58
CA ALA A 66 12.07 4.63 5.19
C ALA A 66 11.89 3.44 4.23
N TYR A 67 12.52 2.30 4.51
CA TYR A 67 12.31 1.07 3.74
C TYR A 67 10.89 0.54 3.90
N ASP A 68 10.38 0.47 5.13
CA ASP A 68 9.02 0.03 5.41
C ASP A 68 7.98 0.91 4.72
N ALA A 69 8.13 2.23 4.78
CA ALA A 69 7.25 3.16 4.09
C ALA A 69 7.33 3.01 2.56
N PHE A 70 8.52 2.78 2.02
CA PHE A 70 8.72 2.56 0.59
C PHE A 70 8.06 1.27 0.11
N PHE A 71 8.31 0.14 0.79
CA PHE A 71 7.71 -1.15 0.44
C PHE A 71 6.19 -1.13 0.63
N LYS A 72 5.69 -0.46 1.68
CA LYS A 72 4.26 -0.24 1.85
C LYS A 72 3.63 0.44 0.64
N VAL A 73 4.26 1.50 0.12
CA VAL A 73 3.76 2.17 -1.09
C VAL A 73 3.75 1.23 -2.29
N LEU A 74 4.78 0.42 -2.50
CA LEU A 74 4.78 -0.54 -3.61
C LEU A 74 3.70 -1.62 -3.45
N ASN A 75 3.50 -2.13 -2.24
CA ASN A 75 2.54 -3.20 -1.94
C ASN A 75 1.08 -2.74 -2.00
N ASP A 76 0.83 -1.45 -1.78
CA ASP A 76 -0.51 -0.85 -1.87
C ASP A 76 -0.86 -0.40 -3.30
N ASN A 77 0.13 -0.24 -4.19
CA ASN A 77 -0.04 0.43 -5.50
C ASN A 77 0.56 -0.42 -6.65
N PRO A 78 -0.09 -1.52 -7.07
CA PRO A 78 0.42 -2.42 -8.10
C PRO A 78 0.60 -1.77 -9.49
N GLU A 79 0.01 -0.61 -9.74
CA GLU A 79 0.25 0.22 -10.93
C GLU A 79 1.67 0.80 -10.99
N LEU A 80 2.43 0.74 -9.89
CA LEU A 80 3.86 1.06 -9.81
C LEU A 80 4.77 -0.09 -10.25
N PHE A 81 4.28 -1.03 -11.07
CA PHE A 81 5.02 -2.21 -11.58
C PHE A 81 6.39 -1.90 -12.22
N TYR A 82 6.63 -0.66 -12.61
CA TYR A 82 7.87 -0.20 -13.23
C TYR A 82 8.94 0.24 -12.22
N VAL A 83 8.61 0.30 -10.93
CA VAL A 83 9.56 0.58 -9.84
C VAL A 83 10.19 -0.72 -9.39
N GLN A 84 11.52 -0.74 -9.26
CA GLN A 84 12.22 -1.89 -8.69
C GLN A 84 11.81 -2.08 -7.23
N TYR A 85 11.63 -3.35 -6.81
CA TYR A 85 11.32 -3.70 -5.43
C TYR A 85 12.54 -3.50 -4.52
N GLY A 86 12.86 -2.25 -4.25
CA GLY A 86 14.00 -1.80 -3.46
C GLY A 86 14.43 -0.39 -3.83
N CYS A 87 15.09 0.29 -2.89
CA CYS A 87 15.60 1.64 -3.07
C CYS A 87 16.94 1.83 -2.39
N ARG A 88 17.63 2.93 -2.74
CA ARG A 88 18.75 3.45 -1.96
C ARG A 88 18.26 4.62 -1.12
N VAL A 89 18.97 4.92 -0.04
CA VAL A 89 18.71 6.09 0.81
C VAL A 89 19.95 6.94 0.98
N SER A 90 19.77 8.25 1.07
CA SER A 90 20.80 9.19 1.52
C SER A 90 20.56 9.57 2.97
N ILE A 91 21.61 9.52 3.78
CA ILE A 91 21.55 9.65 5.24
C ILE A 91 22.43 10.81 5.70
N VAL A 92 21.90 11.63 6.60
CA VAL A 92 22.67 12.65 7.34
C VAL A 92 22.53 12.39 8.83
N GLY A 93 23.65 12.15 9.52
CA GLY A 93 23.63 11.64 10.89
C GLY A 93 23.04 10.23 10.91
N ASN A 94 21.87 10.07 11.52
CA ASN A 94 21.11 8.81 11.56
C ASN A 94 19.71 8.93 10.92
N LYS A 95 19.52 9.92 10.05
CA LYS A 95 18.21 10.27 9.49
C LYS A 95 18.24 10.27 7.97
N VAL A 96 17.24 9.64 7.37
CA VAL A 96 17.09 9.61 5.91
C VAL A 96 16.62 10.98 5.43
N VAL A 97 17.36 11.52 4.47
CA VAL A 97 17.04 12.79 3.81
C VAL A 97 16.33 12.55 2.48
N THR A 98 16.72 11.48 1.78
CA THR A 98 16.24 11.21 0.42
C THR A 98 16.10 9.72 0.16
N ILE A 99 15.00 9.32 -0.46
CA ILE A 99 14.82 8.00 -1.06
C ILE A 99 15.18 8.10 -2.55
N ILE A 100 15.98 7.16 -3.04
CA ILE A 100 16.49 7.09 -4.41
C ILE A 100 15.96 5.79 -5.04
N PRO A 101 14.81 5.84 -5.73
CA PRO A 101 14.23 4.68 -6.39
C PRO A 101 15.02 4.27 -7.63
N THR A 102 14.86 3.02 -8.06
CA THR A 102 15.33 2.52 -9.35
C THR A 102 14.12 2.08 -10.17
N TYR A 103 14.14 2.30 -11.48
CA TYR A 103 13.03 2.00 -12.37
C TYR A 103 13.46 0.99 -13.43
N HIS A 104 12.59 0.02 -13.72
CA HIS A 104 12.78 -0.96 -14.79
C HIS A 104 12.59 -0.36 -16.19
N MET A 105 11.83 0.73 -16.29
CA MET A 105 11.54 1.43 -17.53
C MET A 105 11.19 2.90 -17.26
N THR A 106 11.45 3.77 -18.24
CA THR A 106 11.16 5.21 -18.17
C THR A 106 10.74 5.73 -19.55
N GLY A 107 10.34 7.00 -19.64
CA GLY A 107 10.04 7.67 -20.91
C GLY A 107 8.87 7.04 -21.67
N THR A 108 8.96 7.00 -23.00
CA THR A 108 7.88 6.49 -23.87
C THR A 108 7.51 5.03 -23.58
N ALA A 109 8.50 4.18 -23.30
CA ALA A 109 8.25 2.77 -22.97
C ALA A 109 7.37 2.62 -21.72
N LEU A 110 7.56 3.48 -20.72
CA LEU A 110 6.72 3.50 -19.53
C LEU A 110 5.28 3.96 -19.84
N VAL A 111 5.12 4.97 -20.70
CA VAL A 111 3.79 5.45 -21.11
C VAL A 111 3.00 4.34 -21.81
N GLU A 112 3.66 3.61 -22.72
CA GLU A 112 3.06 2.49 -23.44
C GLU A 112 2.73 1.33 -22.48
N ALA A 113 3.65 0.95 -21.60
CA ALA A 113 3.42 -0.11 -20.62
C ALA A 113 2.25 0.23 -19.67
N LYS A 114 2.14 1.48 -19.21
CA LYS A 114 0.99 1.93 -18.39
C LYS A 114 -0.34 1.81 -19.14
N LYS A 115 -0.35 2.10 -20.45
CA LYS A 115 -1.54 1.93 -21.30
C LYS A 115 -1.91 0.46 -21.49
N GLU A 116 -0.93 -0.39 -21.74
CA GLU A 116 -1.13 -1.85 -21.84
C GLU A 116 -1.65 -2.43 -20.53
N PHE A 117 -1.03 -2.08 -19.39
CA PHE A 117 -1.47 -2.49 -18.05
C PHE A 117 -2.96 -2.20 -17.81
N ASN A 118 -3.37 -0.95 -18.09
CA ASN A 118 -4.78 -0.56 -17.95
C ASN A 118 -5.70 -1.31 -18.93
N THR A 119 -5.22 -1.62 -20.14
CA THR A 119 -5.98 -2.43 -21.11
C THR A 119 -6.22 -3.83 -20.56
N PHE A 120 -5.19 -4.50 -20.04
CA PHE A 120 -5.33 -5.83 -19.44
C PHE A 120 -6.36 -5.85 -18.30
N VAL A 121 -6.26 -4.91 -17.36
CA VAL A 121 -7.20 -4.80 -16.23
C VAL A 121 -8.62 -4.57 -16.73
N ASN A 122 -8.82 -3.63 -17.66
CA ASN A 122 -10.15 -3.31 -18.18
C ASN A 122 -10.76 -4.46 -18.99
N ASP A 123 -9.96 -5.22 -19.73
CA ASP A 123 -10.45 -6.35 -20.52
C ASP A 123 -10.96 -7.49 -19.64
N ILE A 124 -10.32 -7.75 -18.50
CA ILE A 124 -10.82 -8.71 -17.50
C ILE A 124 -12.14 -8.21 -16.89
N ILE A 125 -12.19 -6.93 -16.51
CA ILE A 125 -13.38 -6.32 -15.90
C ILE A 125 -14.59 -6.33 -16.84
N LYS A 126 -14.40 -6.15 -18.15
CA LYS A 126 -15.49 -6.22 -19.14
C LYS A 126 -16.22 -7.57 -19.13
N GLY A 127 -15.56 -8.65 -18.73
CA GLY A 127 -16.17 -9.98 -18.61
C GLY A 127 -17.04 -10.15 -17.37
N ILE A 128 -16.95 -9.24 -16.40
CA ILE A 128 -17.67 -9.33 -15.12
C ILE A 128 -19.09 -8.81 -15.31
N PRO A 129 -20.14 -9.61 -15.05
CA PRO A 129 -21.51 -9.14 -15.08
C PRO A 129 -21.72 -8.02 -14.05
N SER A 130 -22.35 -6.92 -14.46
CA SER A 130 -22.62 -5.77 -13.58
C SER A 130 -23.57 -6.09 -12.42
N THR A 131 -24.31 -7.21 -12.51
CA THR A 131 -25.21 -7.72 -11.48
C THR A 131 -24.49 -8.46 -10.36
N PHE A 132 -23.21 -8.78 -10.50
CA PHE A 132 -22.46 -9.50 -9.47
C PHE A 132 -22.30 -8.63 -8.21
N SER A 133 -22.52 -9.25 -7.06
CA SER A 133 -22.09 -8.75 -5.75
C SER A 133 -20.57 -8.67 -5.66
N ASP A 134 -20.03 -7.95 -4.68
CA ASP A 134 -18.58 -7.80 -4.55
C ASP A 134 -17.87 -9.14 -4.35
N ILE A 135 -18.44 -10.06 -3.57
CA ILE A 135 -17.89 -11.41 -3.41
C ILE A 135 -17.92 -12.23 -4.71
N GLU A 136 -18.98 -12.12 -5.51
CA GLU A 136 -19.06 -12.79 -6.82
C GLU A 136 -18.03 -12.23 -7.81
N LYS A 137 -17.75 -10.92 -7.75
CA LYS A 137 -16.67 -10.30 -8.53
C LYS A 137 -15.30 -10.81 -8.09
N VAL A 138 -15.05 -10.91 -6.78
CA VAL A 138 -13.80 -11.46 -6.21
C VAL A 138 -13.57 -12.89 -6.68
N ILE A 139 -14.60 -13.75 -6.58
CA ILE A 139 -14.55 -15.14 -7.06
C ILE A 139 -14.31 -15.19 -8.57
N TYR A 140 -15.02 -14.38 -9.36
CA TYR A 140 -14.82 -14.32 -10.80
C TYR A 140 -13.37 -13.98 -11.17
N VAL A 141 -12.79 -12.97 -10.53
CA VAL A 141 -11.41 -12.54 -10.83
C VAL A 141 -10.43 -13.64 -10.44
N HIS A 142 -10.62 -14.28 -9.28
CA HIS A 142 -9.78 -15.41 -8.85
C HIS A 142 -9.82 -16.54 -9.88
N ASP A 143 -11.02 -17.02 -10.23
CA ASP A 143 -11.21 -18.14 -11.14
C ASP A 143 -10.70 -17.82 -12.55
N TYR A 144 -10.90 -16.57 -13.01
CA TYR A 144 -10.35 -16.11 -14.27
C TYR A 144 -8.82 -16.20 -14.28
N ILE A 145 -8.14 -15.73 -13.23
CA ILE A 145 -6.68 -15.78 -13.17
C ILE A 145 -6.21 -17.24 -13.11
N VAL A 146 -6.80 -18.08 -12.25
CA VAL A 146 -6.44 -19.50 -12.13
C VAL A 146 -6.62 -20.26 -13.45
N ALA A 147 -7.68 -19.94 -14.22
CA ALA A 147 -7.94 -20.61 -15.49
C ALA A 147 -7.05 -20.13 -16.65
N ASN A 148 -6.50 -18.91 -16.58
CA ASN A 148 -5.81 -18.28 -17.72
C ASN A 148 -4.31 -18.03 -17.51
N TYR A 149 -3.81 -18.18 -16.28
CA TYR A 149 -2.44 -17.85 -15.89
C TYR A 149 -1.75 -19.06 -15.26
N SER A 150 -0.43 -19.10 -15.38
CA SER A 150 0.38 -20.20 -14.84
C SER A 150 1.37 -19.71 -13.78
N TYR A 151 1.80 -20.62 -12.89
CA TYR A 151 2.80 -20.29 -11.89
C TYR A 151 4.20 -20.22 -12.50
N ASP A 152 5.00 -19.23 -12.08
CA ASP A 152 6.41 -19.14 -12.47
C ASP A 152 7.37 -19.89 -11.54
N ASN A 153 7.64 -21.15 -11.88
CA ASN A 153 8.64 -21.97 -11.18
C ASN A 153 10.10 -21.52 -11.41
N SER A 154 10.35 -20.56 -12.31
CA SER A 154 11.69 -19.98 -12.50
C SER A 154 11.94 -18.75 -11.63
N TYR A 155 10.92 -18.28 -10.88
CA TYR A 155 11.04 -17.19 -9.93
C TYR A 155 11.60 -15.90 -10.55
N SER A 156 11.03 -15.51 -11.69
CA SER A 156 11.50 -14.39 -12.52
C SER A 156 10.46 -13.29 -12.74
N ILE A 157 9.17 -13.60 -12.64
CA ILE A 157 8.08 -12.65 -12.86
C ILE A 157 7.36 -12.32 -11.55
N TYR A 158 7.64 -11.13 -11.01
CA TYR A 158 7.11 -10.66 -9.72
C TYR A 158 6.11 -9.50 -9.86
N ASP A 159 6.13 -8.74 -10.96
CA ASP A 159 5.23 -7.60 -11.13
C ASP A 159 3.94 -7.96 -11.88
N ALA A 160 2.88 -7.19 -11.62
CA ALA A 160 1.57 -7.42 -12.24
C ALA A 160 1.55 -7.17 -13.75
N TYR A 161 2.38 -6.27 -14.28
CA TYR A 161 2.40 -5.97 -15.72
C TYR A 161 2.93 -7.16 -16.53
N ASN A 162 4.07 -7.71 -16.12
CA ASN A 162 4.63 -8.91 -16.73
C ASN A 162 3.75 -10.14 -16.47
N PHE A 163 3.07 -10.22 -15.32
CA PHE A 163 2.06 -11.25 -15.07
C PHE A 163 0.96 -11.23 -16.12
N PHE A 164 0.33 -10.06 -16.35
CA PHE A 164 -0.70 -9.87 -17.39
C PHE A 164 -0.18 -10.17 -18.78
N LYS A 165 0.99 -9.63 -19.13
CA LYS A 165 1.58 -9.75 -20.47
C LYS A 165 2.01 -11.17 -20.82
N GLN A 166 2.61 -11.89 -19.88
CA GLN A 166 3.19 -13.21 -20.11
C GLN A 166 2.25 -14.34 -19.69
N LYS A 167 1.12 -14.02 -19.04
CA LYS A 167 0.17 -14.97 -18.46
C LYS A 167 0.82 -15.95 -17.48
N LYS A 168 1.82 -15.47 -16.75
CA LYS A 168 2.65 -16.28 -15.86
C LYS A 168 3.31 -15.44 -14.77
N GLY A 169 3.39 -15.93 -13.55
CA GLY A 169 4.21 -15.31 -12.48
C GLY A 169 4.11 -15.98 -11.13
N VAL A 170 4.88 -15.48 -10.16
CA VAL A 170 4.89 -16.01 -8.78
C VAL A 170 3.73 -15.43 -7.96
N CYS A 171 3.63 -15.85 -6.69
CA CYS A 171 2.60 -15.40 -5.75
C CYS A 171 2.48 -13.87 -5.64
N GLN A 172 3.60 -13.14 -5.56
CA GLN A 172 3.61 -11.68 -5.55
C GLN A 172 2.96 -11.06 -6.80
N ALA A 173 3.29 -11.59 -7.98
CA ALA A 173 2.76 -11.10 -9.25
C ALA A 173 1.25 -11.35 -9.36
N TYR A 174 0.81 -12.53 -8.93
CA TYR A 174 -0.60 -12.87 -8.78
C TYR A 174 -1.31 -11.88 -7.84
N SER A 175 -0.73 -11.62 -6.67
CA SER A 175 -1.36 -10.77 -5.66
C SER A 175 -1.51 -9.32 -6.09
N PHE A 176 -0.50 -8.78 -6.77
CA PHE A 176 -0.56 -7.45 -7.36
C PHE A 176 -1.55 -7.37 -8.53
N ALA A 177 -1.62 -8.39 -9.39
CA ALA A 177 -2.59 -8.44 -10.48
C ALA A 177 -4.03 -8.51 -9.94
N PHE A 178 -4.28 -9.35 -8.95
CA PHE A 178 -5.57 -9.46 -8.27
C PHE A 178 -5.98 -8.13 -7.63
N MET A 179 -5.06 -7.50 -6.89
CA MET A 179 -5.29 -6.19 -6.29
C MET A 179 -5.58 -5.11 -7.34
N ALA A 180 -4.83 -5.05 -8.43
CA ALA A 180 -5.05 -4.05 -9.48
C ALA A 180 -6.47 -4.11 -10.08
N ILE A 181 -7.01 -5.32 -10.25
CA ILE A 181 -8.36 -5.54 -10.76
C ILE A 181 -9.41 -5.13 -9.71
N LEU A 182 -9.27 -5.58 -8.46
CA LEU A 182 -10.23 -5.28 -7.39
C LEU A 182 -10.26 -3.79 -7.03
N SER A 183 -9.10 -3.12 -7.01
CA SER A 183 -9.00 -1.67 -6.81
C SER A 183 -9.78 -0.92 -7.89
N LYS A 184 -9.73 -1.37 -9.16
CA LYS A 184 -10.50 -0.77 -10.26
C LYS A 184 -12.01 -1.00 -10.13
N LEU A 185 -12.41 -2.06 -9.44
CA LEU A 185 -13.80 -2.36 -9.08
C LEU A 185 -14.28 -1.64 -7.80
N ASN A 186 -13.39 -0.87 -7.14
CA ASN A 186 -13.63 -0.23 -5.83
C ASN A 186 -13.89 -1.24 -4.69
N ILE A 187 -13.30 -2.44 -4.78
CA ILE A 187 -13.38 -3.47 -3.74
C ILE A 187 -12.10 -3.38 -2.89
N PRO A 188 -12.22 -3.09 -1.58
CA PRO A 188 -11.06 -3.02 -0.69
C PRO A 188 -10.35 -4.38 -0.60
N VAL A 189 -9.05 -4.37 -0.86
CA VAL A 189 -8.18 -5.53 -0.70
C VAL A 189 -6.83 -5.05 -0.23
N SER A 190 -6.16 -5.83 0.62
CA SER A 190 -4.79 -5.57 1.04
C SER A 190 -3.93 -6.76 0.73
N VAL A 191 -2.63 -6.53 0.60
CA VAL A 191 -1.65 -7.61 0.44
C VAL A 191 -1.03 -7.92 1.79
N ALA A 192 -0.93 -9.21 2.14
CA ALA A 192 -0.20 -9.72 3.27
C ALA A 192 1.09 -10.41 2.79
N GLU A 193 2.21 -10.04 3.39
CA GLU A 193 3.54 -10.59 3.09
C GLU A 193 4.07 -11.39 4.29
N SER A 194 4.73 -12.51 4.02
CA SER A 194 5.50 -13.27 5.00
C SER A 194 6.90 -13.55 4.47
N SER A 195 7.89 -12.85 5.04
CA SER A 195 9.31 -13.08 4.76
C SER A 195 9.77 -14.48 5.15
N MET A 196 9.20 -15.05 6.23
CA MET A 196 9.49 -16.43 6.65
C MET A 196 9.03 -17.49 5.64
N MET A 197 7.93 -17.23 4.93
CA MET A 197 7.40 -18.14 3.91
C MET A 197 7.87 -17.79 2.50
N ASN A 198 8.60 -16.68 2.33
CA ASN A 198 8.87 -16.07 1.03
C ASN A 198 7.59 -15.99 0.17
N HIS A 199 6.48 -15.57 0.80
CA HIS A 199 5.15 -15.66 0.22
C HIS A 199 4.36 -14.38 0.44
N MET A 200 3.48 -14.09 -0.50
CA MET A 200 2.59 -12.95 -0.47
C MET A 200 1.22 -13.35 -1.00
N TRP A 201 0.16 -12.95 -0.29
CA TRP A 201 -1.23 -13.26 -0.62
C TRP A 201 -2.14 -12.06 -0.37
N ASN A 202 -3.35 -12.06 -0.90
CA ASN A 202 -4.32 -11.00 -0.65
C ASN A 202 -5.21 -11.34 0.54
N VAL A 203 -5.55 -10.33 1.33
CA VAL A 203 -6.52 -10.41 2.43
C VAL A 203 -7.66 -9.45 2.11
N GLU A 204 -8.88 -9.97 2.16
CA GLU A 204 -10.09 -9.15 2.03
C GLU A 204 -10.32 -8.38 3.33
N CYS A 205 -10.40 -7.05 3.24
CA CYS A 205 -10.78 -6.23 4.39
C CYS A 205 -12.30 -6.18 4.46
N GLY A 206 -12.89 -6.96 5.37
CA GLY A 206 -14.32 -6.86 5.69
C GLY A 206 -14.68 -5.44 6.13
N LYS A 207 -15.79 -4.91 5.62
CA LYS A 207 -16.40 -3.71 6.17
C LYS A 207 -17.25 -4.14 7.36
N ASP A 208 -16.67 -4.07 8.56
CA ASP A 208 -17.43 -4.13 9.82
C ASP A 208 -18.25 -2.85 10.03
#